data_AF-A0AAJ0PZG9-F1
#
_entry.id   AF-A0AAJ0PZG9-F1
#
_cell.length_a   1.000
_cell.length_b   1.000
_cell.length_c   1.000
_cell.angle_alpha   90.00
_cell.angle_beta   90.00
_cell.angle_gamma   90.00
#
_symmetry.space_group_name_H-M   'P 1'
#
loop_
_entity.id
_entity.type
_entity.pdbx_description
1 polymer ?
#
loop_
_entity_poly.entity_id
_entity_poly.type
_entity_poly.pdbx_seq_one_letter_code
_entity_poly.pdbx_strand_id
1 'polypeptide(L)'
;MKIRNLSIAAVGFALALGLSGCGKRDGGAPPAASSASIAPAASVTVDASAGASAGAASAPSAAPAAPAPSSDPAPAANAAAAAPTTAADAPNPAGEKVFKSVCFMCHQTGAAGAPIAGNKDDWAPRIAQGKPTLYKHALEGFTGGKGTMPPRGGNPSLKDNEVEAAVDFMVAKAH
;
A
#
# COMPACT_ATOMS: atom_id res chain seq x y z
N MET A 1 49.94 -20.16 -6.76
CA MET A 1 50.81 -20.17 -5.55
C MET A 1 50.99 -18.72 -5.11
N LYS A 2 50.98 -18.43 -3.78
CA LYS A 2 50.83 -17.12 -3.06
C LYS A 2 49.37 -16.61 -3.00
N ILE A 3 48.52 -16.90 -1.99
CA ILE A 3 48.58 -16.66 -0.53
C ILE A 3 48.80 -15.15 -0.27
N ARG A 4 47.86 -14.41 0.35
CA ARG A 4 47.67 -14.38 1.81
C ARG A 4 46.26 -13.92 2.24
N ASN A 5 45.56 -14.83 2.91
CA ASN A 5 44.50 -14.54 3.89
C ASN A 5 45.05 -13.61 4.97
N LEU A 6 44.45 -12.44 5.14
CA LEU A 6 44.69 -11.59 6.30
C LEU A 6 43.56 -11.80 7.30
N SER A 7 43.88 -12.54 8.34
CA SER A 7 43.07 -12.77 9.53
C SER A 7 43.14 -11.55 10.48
N ILE A 8 41.97 -11.25 11.06
CA ILE A 8 41.76 -10.80 12.44
C ILE A 8 42.29 -9.41 12.83
N ALA A 9 41.34 -8.49 13.04
CA ALA A 9 41.33 -7.62 14.21
C ALA A 9 39.87 -7.20 14.49
N ALA A 10 39.16 -8.02 15.24
CA ALA A 10 37.93 -7.60 15.91
C ALA A 10 38.32 -6.58 16.99
N VAL A 11 38.15 -5.29 16.69
CA VAL A 11 38.23 -4.24 17.70
C VAL A 11 36.82 -4.02 18.22
N GLY A 12 36.56 -4.65 19.37
CA GLY A 12 35.35 -4.43 20.15
C GLY A 12 35.29 -2.96 20.56
N PHE A 13 34.34 -2.22 20.01
CA PHE A 13 34.04 -0.88 20.49
C PHE A 13 33.12 -1.01 21.69
N ALA A 14 33.62 -0.52 22.81
CA ALA A 14 33.06 -0.66 24.13
C ALA A 14 31.63 -0.13 24.23
N LEU A 15 30.84 -0.94 24.92
CA LEU A 15 29.57 -0.65 25.54
C LEU A 15 29.68 0.60 26.44
N ALA A 16 29.06 1.71 26.04
CA ALA A 16 28.80 2.83 26.94
C ALA A 16 27.30 2.86 27.27
N LEU A 17 26.97 2.30 28.44
CA LEU A 17 25.70 2.56 29.12
C LEU A 17 25.66 4.04 29.53
N GLY A 18 24.77 4.82 28.91
CA GLY A 18 24.42 6.16 29.35
C GLY A 18 22.93 6.23 29.68
N LEU A 19 22.54 5.73 30.85
CA LEU A 19 21.20 5.87 31.42
C LEU A 19 21.24 7.01 32.44
N SER A 20 20.89 8.24 32.04
CA SER A 20 20.66 9.34 32.98
C SER A 20 19.86 10.46 32.33
N GLY A 21 18.62 10.66 32.80
CA GLY A 21 17.83 11.83 32.42
C GLY A 21 16.32 11.62 32.39
N CYS A 22 15.71 11.37 33.55
CA CYS A 22 14.28 11.55 33.76
C CYS A 22 13.98 13.07 33.77
N GLY A 23 13.59 13.62 32.63
CA GLY A 23 13.27 15.04 32.45
C GLY A 23 11.80 15.22 32.07
N LYS A 24 10.92 15.07 33.05
CA LYS A 24 9.51 15.43 33.00
C LYS A 24 9.39 16.93 32.67
N ARG A 25 9.06 17.28 31.42
CA ARG A 25 8.55 18.61 31.08
C ARG A 25 7.05 18.60 31.29
N ASP A 26 6.67 18.93 32.53
CA ASP A 26 5.30 19.29 32.89
C ASP A 26 4.89 20.61 32.23
N GLY A 27 3.58 20.79 32.13
CA GLY A 27 2.88 21.69 31.23
C GLY A 27 3.19 23.18 31.39
N GLY A 28 2.98 23.89 30.28
CA GLY A 28 3.01 25.34 30.20
C GLY A 28 2.09 25.82 29.07
N ALA A 29 0.80 25.95 29.38
CA ALA A 29 -0.16 26.76 28.66
C ALA A 29 -1.15 27.34 29.68
N PRO A 30 -1.79 28.51 29.46
CA PRO A 30 -1.49 29.64 28.58
C PRO A 30 -1.48 30.98 29.37
N PRO A 31 -1.47 32.14 28.68
CA PRO A 31 -2.49 33.12 29.05
C PRO A 31 -3.43 33.50 27.88
N ALA A 32 -4.72 33.50 28.20
CA ALA A 32 -5.82 34.15 27.49
C ALA A 32 -5.62 35.68 27.56
N ALA A 33 -5.73 36.43 26.46
CA ALA A 33 -6.94 36.99 25.83
C ALA A 33 -7.18 38.47 26.17
N SER A 34 -7.40 39.28 25.13
CA SER A 34 -8.23 40.49 25.13
C SER A 34 -8.57 40.79 23.66
N SER A 35 -9.74 40.37 23.15
CA SER A 35 -11.05 41.04 23.23
C SER A 35 -11.19 42.25 22.31
N ALA A 36 -11.97 42.08 21.23
CA ALA A 36 -12.83 43.12 20.70
C ALA A 36 -14.14 42.47 20.21
N SER A 37 -15.22 42.82 20.91
CA SER A 37 -16.60 42.37 20.75
C SER A 37 -17.31 43.04 19.57
N ILE A 38 -18.24 42.30 18.94
CA ILE A 38 -19.52 42.83 18.44
C ILE A 38 -20.61 41.79 18.76
N ALA A 39 -21.73 42.23 19.31
CA ALA A 39 -22.90 41.45 19.75
C ALA A 39 -24.20 42.00 19.08
N PRO A 40 -25.44 41.55 19.41
CA PRO A 40 -26.25 40.70 18.53
C PRO A 40 -27.72 41.15 18.34
N ALA A 41 -28.51 40.40 17.54
CA ALA A 41 -29.98 40.24 17.59
C ALA A 41 -30.40 39.27 16.44
N ALA A 42 -31.38 38.37 16.50
CA ALA A 42 -32.41 38.02 17.46
C ALA A 42 -32.92 36.59 17.16
N SER A 43 -33.44 35.92 18.20
CA SER A 43 -34.07 34.60 18.19
C SER A 43 -35.52 34.63 17.70
N VAL A 44 -35.97 33.56 17.02
CA VAL A 44 -37.38 33.10 16.96
C VAL A 44 -37.37 31.56 16.93
N THR A 45 -37.51 30.90 18.10
CA THR A 45 -38.70 30.24 18.65
C THR A 45 -39.28 29.09 17.81
N VAL A 46 -39.16 27.90 18.38
CA VAL A 46 -39.89 26.67 18.05
C VAL A 46 -41.37 26.77 18.45
N ASP A 47 -42.26 26.12 17.70
CA ASP A 47 -43.53 25.61 18.22
C ASP A 47 -43.91 24.31 17.50
N ALA A 48 -44.47 23.37 18.26
CA ALA A 48 -44.89 22.06 17.84
C ALA A 48 -46.37 21.88 18.16
N SER A 49 -47.21 21.51 17.18
CA SER A 49 -48.28 20.53 17.40
C SER A 49 -49.06 20.11 16.15
N ALA A 50 -49.16 18.78 16.04
CA ALA A 50 -50.35 17.96 15.80
C ALA A 50 -51.29 18.20 14.61
N GLY A 51 -51.50 17.11 13.85
CA GLY A 51 -52.66 16.92 12.97
C GLY A 51 -52.68 15.50 12.38
N ALA A 52 -53.38 14.58 13.06
CA ALA A 52 -53.53 13.17 12.68
C ALA A 52 -54.63 12.93 11.63
N SER A 53 -54.51 11.83 10.88
CA SER A 53 -55.58 10.87 10.50
C SER A 53 -54.94 9.72 9.71
N ALA A 54 -54.83 8.50 10.23
CA ALA A 54 -55.84 7.45 10.46
C ALA A 54 -56.11 6.58 9.21
N GLY A 55 -55.79 5.28 9.33
CA GLY A 55 -56.08 4.22 8.35
C GLY A 55 -55.53 2.86 8.79
N ALA A 56 -56.37 2.10 9.50
CA ALA A 56 -56.20 0.78 10.14
C ALA A 56 -55.82 -0.36 9.15
N ALA A 57 -54.88 -1.26 9.45
CA ALA A 57 -54.93 -2.49 10.29
C ALA A 57 -55.28 -3.79 9.52
N SER A 58 -54.41 -4.82 9.64
CA SER A 58 -54.74 -6.21 10.06
C SER A 58 -53.73 -7.25 9.50
N ALA A 59 -53.17 -8.06 10.39
CA ALA A 59 -52.61 -9.41 10.15
C ALA A 59 -53.64 -10.44 10.71
N PRO A 60 -53.61 -11.80 10.49
CA PRO A 60 -52.41 -12.65 10.40
C PRO A 60 -52.47 -13.96 9.53
N SER A 61 -51.32 -14.67 9.54
CA SER A 61 -51.07 -16.14 9.44
C SER A 61 -51.58 -16.99 8.27
N ALA A 62 -50.64 -17.62 7.54
CA ALA A 62 -50.47 -19.09 7.47
C ALA A 62 -49.17 -19.49 6.73
N ALA A 63 -48.35 -20.34 7.32
CA ALA A 63 -47.27 -21.14 6.69
C ALA A 63 -47.76 -22.61 6.57
N PRO A 64 -47.23 -23.51 5.70
CA PRO A 64 -45.85 -23.99 5.81
C PRO A 64 -45.14 -24.52 4.52
N ALA A 65 -43.87 -24.93 4.72
CA ALA A 65 -43.14 -26.06 4.09
C ALA A 65 -42.31 -25.87 2.79
N ALA A 66 -40.99 -25.69 3.01
CA ALA A 66 -39.82 -26.51 2.57
C ALA A 66 -39.53 -26.77 1.06
N PRO A 67 -38.29 -27.17 0.65
CA PRO A 67 -36.98 -27.16 1.31
C PRO A 67 -35.87 -26.42 0.51
N ALA A 68 -34.71 -26.23 1.13
CA ALA A 68 -33.47 -25.81 0.49
C ALA A 68 -32.90 -26.90 -0.45
N PRO A 69 -32.07 -26.53 -1.43
CA PRO A 69 -30.93 -27.36 -1.81
C PRO A 69 -29.61 -26.72 -1.39
N SER A 70 -28.80 -27.53 -0.70
CA SER A 70 -27.36 -27.31 -0.52
C SER A 70 -26.59 -27.84 -1.73
N SER A 71 -25.37 -27.31 -1.85
CA SER A 71 -24.17 -27.91 -2.45
C SER A 71 -24.05 -27.92 -3.98
N ASP A 72 -23.19 -27.03 -4.50
CA ASP A 72 -21.92 -27.49 -5.08
C ASP A 72 -20.86 -26.35 -5.03
N PRO A 73 -19.62 -26.60 -4.58
CA PRO A 73 -18.53 -25.61 -4.65
C PRO A 73 -18.09 -25.41 -6.10
N ALA A 74 -18.10 -24.16 -6.57
CA ALA A 74 -17.50 -23.81 -7.86
C ALA A 74 -16.02 -24.24 -7.89
N PRO A 75 -15.58 -24.98 -8.93
CA PRO A 75 -14.28 -25.62 -8.93
C PRO A 75 -13.15 -24.59 -8.99
N ALA A 76 -12.20 -24.73 -8.06
CA ALA A 76 -10.85 -24.26 -8.24
C ALA A 76 -10.21 -25.04 -9.40
N ALA A 77 -9.95 -24.39 -10.54
CA ALA A 77 -8.87 -24.75 -11.47
C ALA A 77 -8.82 -23.78 -12.66
N ASN A 78 -7.96 -22.78 -12.59
CA ASN A 78 -7.15 -22.42 -13.73
C ASN A 78 -5.71 -22.30 -13.25
N ALA A 79 -5.09 -23.46 -13.02
CA ALA A 79 -3.66 -23.59 -13.25
C ALA A 79 -3.45 -23.35 -14.75
N ALA A 80 -3.35 -22.09 -15.14
CA ALA A 80 -2.95 -21.72 -16.48
C ALA A 80 -1.49 -22.18 -16.62
N ALA A 81 -1.31 -23.12 -17.54
CA ALA A 81 -0.04 -23.64 -17.98
C ALA A 81 0.99 -22.52 -18.13
N ALA A 82 2.19 -22.75 -17.58
CA ALA A 82 3.35 -21.93 -17.80
C ALA A 82 3.60 -21.82 -19.32
N ALA A 83 3.18 -20.71 -19.90
CA ALA A 83 3.59 -20.33 -21.24
C ALA A 83 5.11 -20.07 -21.21
N PRO A 84 5.86 -20.48 -22.24
CA PRO A 84 7.31 -20.32 -22.27
C PRO A 84 7.64 -18.83 -22.18
N THR A 85 8.38 -18.46 -21.13
CA THR A 85 8.97 -17.13 -20.99
C THR A 85 9.92 -16.88 -22.15
N THR A 86 9.44 -16.16 -23.17
CA THR A 86 10.31 -15.57 -24.17
C THR A 86 11.24 -14.59 -23.45
N ALA A 87 12.53 -14.89 -23.57
CA ALA A 87 13.69 -14.12 -23.18
C ALA A 87 13.43 -12.66 -22.79
N ALA A 88 13.47 -12.38 -21.48
CA ALA A 88 13.96 -11.09 -21.00
C ALA A 88 15.48 -11.22 -20.84
N ASP A 89 16.19 -11.45 -21.95
CA ASP A 89 17.64 -11.63 -21.93
C ASP A 89 18.31 -10.28 -22.22
N ALA A 90 18.52 -9.57 -21.12
CA ALA A 90 19.49 -8.50 -20.86
C ALA A 90 18.81 -7.33 -20.13
N PRO A 91 19.29 -6.97 -18.92
CA PRO A 91 18.83 -5.75 -18.25
C PRO A 91 19.15 -4.55 -19.15
N ASN A 92 18.11 -3.83 -19.57
CA ASN A 92 18.29 -2.53 -20.21
C ASN A 92 18.93 -1.58 -19.19
N PRO A 93 20.13 -1.01 -19.45
CA PRO A 93 20.80 -0.11 -18.51
C PRO A 93 19.96 1.13 -18.17
N ALA A 94 18.99 1.50 -19.00
CA ALA A 94 18.02 2.54 -18.70
C ALA A 94 17.11 2.18 -17.51
N GLY A 95 16.77 0.89 -17.33
CA GLY A 95 15.91 0.42 -16.25
C GLY A 95 16.51 0.64 -14.87
N GLU A 96 17.80 0.34 -14.72
CA GLU A 96 18.53 0.59 -13.46
C GLU A 96 18.60 2.10 -13.16
N LYS A 97 18.83 2.93 -14.20
CA LYS A 97 18.89 4.39 -14.04
C LYS A 97 17.56 4.95 -13.53
N VAL A 98 16.44 4.54 -14.12
CA VAL A 98 15.09 4.96 -13.70
C VAL A 98 14.75 4.43 -12.31
N PHE A 99 15.12 3.17 -12.02
CA PHE A 99 14.96 2.63 -10.68
C PHE A 99 15.66 3.50 -9.64
N LYS A 100 16.94 3.83 -9.86
CA LYS A 100 17.74 4.64 -8.92
C LYS A 100 17.29 6.10 -8.82
N SER A 101 16.57 6.64 -9.82
CA SER A 101 16.12 8.03 -9.78
C SER A 101 14.73 8.20 -9.15
N VAL A 102 13.84 7.23 -9.33
CA VAL A 102 12.43 7.34 -8.92
C VAL A 102 11.98 6.16 -8.07
N CYS A 103 12.16 4.93 -8.57
CA CYS A 103 11.50 3.76 -7.99
C CYS A 103 12.11 3.32 -6.65
N PHE A 104 13.41 3.56 -6.44
CA PHE A 104 14.16 3.08 -5.27
C PHE A 104 13.59 3.60 -3.94
N MET A 105 13.01 4.81 -3.95
CA MET A 105 12.50 5.46 -2.73
C MET A 105 11.48 4.59 -1.99
N CYS A 106 10.71 3.77 -2.74
CA CYS A 106 9.77 2.82 -2.17
C CYS A 106 10.26 1.38 -2.30
N HIS A 107 10.77 1.01 -3.48
CA HIS A 107 11.09 -0.39 -3.78
C HIS A 107 12.43 -0.86 -3.21
N GLN A 108 13.28 0.00 -2.65
CA GLN A 108 14.50 -0.45 -1.99
C GLN A 108 14.25 -0.99 -0.58
N THR A 109 13.33 -0.37 0.16
CA THR A 109 13.06 -0.69 1.58
C THR A 109 11.68 -1.30 1.81
N GLY A 110 10.80 -1.24 0.80
CA GLY A 110 9.40 -1.64 0.92
C GLY A 110 8.51 -0.56 1.55
N ALA A 111 8.91 0.71 1.42
CA ALA A 111 8.14 1.82 1.97
C ALA A 111 6.71 1.81 1.40
N ALA A 112 5.74 2.18 2.25
CA ALA A 112 4.31 2.14 1.94
C ALA A 112 3.81 0.77 1.42
N GLY A 113 4.48 -0.33 1.80
CA GLY A 113 4.11 -1.70 1.40
C GLY A 113 4.50 -2.07 -0.03
N ALA A 114 5.42 -1.32 -0.64
CA ALA A 114 5.99 -1.64 -1.93
C ALA A 114 6.75 -2.99 -1.90
N PRO A 115 6.71 -3.79 -2.98
CA PRO A 115 7.54 -5.00 -3.07
C PRO A 115 9.02 -4.61 -3.12
N ILE A 116 9.83 -5.23 -2.28
CA ILE A 116 11.27 -4.94 -2.20
C ILE A 116 11.96 -5.51 -3.44
N ALA A 117 12.68 -4.68 -4.20
CA ALA A 117 13.41 -5.11 -5.38
C ALA A 117 14.45 -6.17 -5.01
N GLY A 118 14.36 -7.34 -5.66
CA GLY A 118 15.20 -8.50 -5.36
C GLY A 118 14.69 -9.44 -4.27
N ASN A 119 13.61 -9.10 -3.57
CA ASN A 119 12.94 -10.03 -2.68
C ASN A 119 12.10 -11.03 -3.50
N LYS A 120 12.53 -12.29 -3.53
CA LYS A 120 11.85 -13.36 -4.28
C LYS A 120 10.40 -13.57 -3.83
N ASP A 121 10.12 -13.50 -2.53
CA ASP A 121 8.79 -13.77 -1.98
C ASP A 121 7.79 -12.66 -2.32
N ASP A 122 8.25 -11.40 -2.36
CA ASP A 122 7.42 -10.27 -2.77
C ASP A 122 7.05 -10.34 -4.26
N TRP A 123 8.00 -10.79 -5.08
CA TRP A 123 7.94 -10.73 -6.54
C TRP A 123 7.40 -12.00 -7.20
N ALA A 124 7.54 -13.19 -6.61
CA ALA A 124 7.02 -14.43 -7.16
C ALA A 124 5.51 -14.36 -7.54
N PRO A 125 4.59 -13.93 -6.65
CA PRO A 125 3.17 -13.81 -7.02
C PRO A 125 2.90 -12.71 -8.04
N ARG A 126 3.80 -11.74 -8.22
CA ARG A 126 3.68 -10.64 -9.20
C ARG A 126 4.12 -11.10 -10.57
N ILE A 127 5.26 -11.77 -10.65
CA ILE A 127 5.80 -12.35 -11.87
C ILE A 127 4.79 -13.36 -12.46
N ALA A 128 4.08 -14.11 -11.60
CA ALA A 128 3.00 -15.01 -12.03
C ALA A 128 1.82 -14.31 -12.72
N GLN A 129 1.63 -12.99 -12.53
CA GLN A 129 0.61 -12.20 -13.24
C GLN A 129 1.03 -11.82 -14.67
N GLY A 130 2.31 -12.04 -15.02
CA GLY A 130 2.90 -11.72 -16.31
C GLY A 130 3.33 -10.26 -16.46
N LYS A 131 4.36 -10.03 -17.30
CA LYS A 131 4.92 -8.70 -17.59
C LYS A 131 3.87 -7.65 -18.01
N PRO A 132 2.88 -7.94 -18.88
CA PRO A 132 1.89 -6.95 -19.30
C PRO A 132 1.11 -6.35 -18.13
N THR A 133 0.76 -7.17 -17.15
CA THR A 133 0.04 -6.72 -15.95
C THR A 133 0.93 -5.82 -15.09
N LEU A 134 2.21 -6.20 -14.91
CA LEU A 134 3.16 -5.40 -14.14
C LEU A 134 3.41 -4.04 -14.78
N TYR A 135 3.52 -3.99 -16.10
CA TYR A 135 3.66 -2.73 -16.85
C TYR A 135 2.44 -1.85 -16.70
N LYS A 136 1.23 -2.41 -16.90
CA LYS A 136 -0.02 -1.68 -16.70
C LYS A 136 -0.08 -1.04 -15.31
N HIS A 137 0.20 -1.81 -14.27
CA HIS A 137 0.21 -1.32 -12.89
C HIS A 137 1.29 -0.24 -12.65
N ALA A 138 2.45 -0.35 -13.27
CA ALA A 138 3.50 0.66 -13.14
C ALA A 138 3.18 1.95 -13.92
N LEU A 139 2.56 1.85 -15.08
CA LEU A 139 2.22 2.98 -15.95
C LEU A 139 0.99 3.73 -15.45
N GLU A 140 -0.08 3.00 -15.13
CA GLU A 140 -1.39 3.55 -14.74
C GLU A 140 -1.54 3.73 -13.24
N GLY A 141 -0.63 3.15 -12.45
CA GLY A 141 -0.75 3.06 -11.01
C GLY A 141 -1.56 1.83 -10.57
N PHE A 142 -1.45 1.51 -9.29
CA PHE A 142 -2.10 0.35 -8.71
C PHE A 142 -2.38 0.57 -7.22
N THR A 143 -3.59 0.26 -6.79
CA THR A 143 -3.96 0.21 -5.37
C THR A 143 -4.23 -1.23 -5.01
N GLY A 144 -3.42 -1.77 -4.09
CA GLY A 144 -3.58 -3.13 -3.59
C GLY A 144 -3.71 -3.17 -2.08
N GLY A 145 -3.90 -4.37 -1.53
CA GLY A 145 -4.11 -4.54 -0.08
C GLY A 145 -2.91 -4.13 0.79
N LYS A 146 -1.70 -4.03 0.24
CA LYS A 146 -0.49 -3.62 0.97
C LYS A 146 -0.15 -2.13 0.83
N GLY A 147 -0.72 -1.44 -0.16
CA GLY A 147 -0.34 -0.06 -0.45
C GLY A 147 -0.71 0.38 -1.86
N THR A 148 -0.27 1.59 -2.19
CA THR A 148 -0.57 2.26 -3.46
C THR A 148 0.71 2.59 -4.20
N MET A 149 0.77 2.20 -5.47
CA MET A 149 1.78 2.59 -6.44
C MET A 149 1.20 3.71 -7.32
N PRO A 150 1.76 4.93 -7.31
CA PRO A 150 1.29 6.01 -8.17
C PRO A 150 1.62 5.73 -9.66
N PRO A 151 0.85 6.29 -10.59
CA PRO A 151 1.13 6.19 -12.03
C PRO A 151 2.55 6.64 -12.35
N ARG A 152 3.26 5.87 -13.18
CA ARG A 152 4.67 6.08 -13.56
C ARG A 152 5.61 6.30 -12.36
N GLY A 153 5.33 5.63 -11.24
CA GLY A 153 6.11 5.79 -10.01
C GLY A 153 6.06 7.20 -9.42
N GLY A 154 5.05 8.00 -9.78
CA GLY A 154 4.89 9.38 -9.33
C GLY A 154 5.64 10.41 -10.16
N ASN A 155 6.33 10.00 -11.23
CA ASN A 155 7.00 10.91 -12.15
C ASN A 155 6.31 10.90 -13.53
N PRO A 156 5.46 11.89 -13.83
CA PRO A 156 4.73 11.95 -15.10
C PRO A 156 5.63 12.24 -16.32
N SER A 157 6.89 12.64 -16.12
CA SER A 157 7.83 12.90 -17.20
C SER A 157 8.52 11.64 -17.74
N LEU A 158 8.39 10.50 -17.07
CA LEU A 158 8.92 9.23 -17.57
C LEU A 158 8.13 8.75 -18.78
N LYS A 159 8.83 8.28 -19.81
CA LYS A 159 8.22 7.61 -20.94
C LYS A 159 7.86 6.18 -20.58
N ASP A 160 6.90 5.61 -21.29
CA ASP A 160 6.38 4.28 -20.96
C ASP A 160 7.47 3.20 -21.04
N ASN A 161 8.33 3.27 -22.06
CA ASN A 161 9.47 2.36 -22.21
C ASN A 161 10.51 2.49 -21.09
N GLU A 162 10.64 3.67 -20.46
CA GLU A 162 11.53 3.88 -19.32
C GLU A 162 10.97 3.22 -18.06
N VAL A 163 9.65 3.29 -17.86
CA VAL A 163 8.95 2.63 -16.76
C VAL A 163 8.99 1.11 -16.94
N GLU A 164 8.70 0.60 -18.14
CA GLU A 164 8.77 -0.83 -18.45
C GLU A 164 10.18 -1.40 -18.23
N ALA A 165 11.23 -0.68 -18.66
CA ALA A 165 12.61 -1.06 -18.40
C ALA A 165 12.94 -1.12 -16.90
N ALA A 166 12.39 -0.21 -16.09
CA ALA A 166 12.55 -0.23 -14.64
C ALA A 166 11.84 -1.43 -13.99
N VAL A 167 10.64 -1.78 -14.48
CA VAL A 167 9.92 -2.99 -14.05
C VAL A 167 10.75 -4.23 -14.36
N ASP A 168 11.28 -4.33 -15.58
CA ASP A 168 12.14 -5.44 -15.99
C ASP A 168 13.40 -5.55 -15.14
N PHE A 169 14.03 -4.43 -14.80
CA PHE A 169 15.17 -4.42 -13.88
C PHE A 169 14.81 -4.97 -12.50
N MET A 170 13.67 -4.58 -11.92
CA MET A 170 13.25 -5.07 -10.60
C MET A 170 12.87 -6.55 -10.62
N VAL A 171 12.20 -7.01 -11.69
CA VAL A 171 11.89 -8.42 -11.92
C VAL A 171 13.19 -9.23 -12.06
N ALA A 172 14.12 -8.77 -12.90
CA ALA A 172 15.43 -9.39 -13.11
C ALA A 172 16.21 -9.57 -11.79
N LYS A 173 16.14 -8.60 -10.88
CA LYS A 173 16.77 -8.69 -9.55
C LYS A 173 16.13 -9.72 -8.64
N ALA A 174 14.88 -10.08 -8.88
CA ALA A 174 14.09 -10.98 -8.06
C ALA A 174 14.04 -12.43 -8.58
N HIS A 175 14.79 -12.74 -9.65
CA HIS A 175 15.07 -14.12 -10.08
C HIS A 175 16.14 -14.79 -9.20
#